data_AF-A0A959UYR2-F1
#
_entry.id   AF-A0A959UYR2-F1
#
_cell.length_a   1.000
_cell.length_b   1.000
_cell.length_c   1.000
_cell.angle_alpha   90.00
_cell.angle_beta   90.00
_cell.angle_gamma   90.00
#
_symmetry.space_group_name_H-M   'P 1'
#
loop_
_entity.id
_entity.type
_entity.pdbx_description
1 polymer ?
#
loop_
_entity_poly.entity_id
_entity_poly.type
_entity_poly.pdbx_seq_one_letter_code
_entity_poly.pdbx_strand_id
1 'polypeptide(L)'
;MWRASSLLLVLTTTIGSLHAQAVEGLMVEVYHVNPADKDRGPGTPPLPAGAVTYRIFLDLAEGHQLQAVYGDRNHPLHLGTTGRFYNDRFYGRETGDDVPVDHVREHIVALDSWITVAFATEDHLAVPKRNDPDGSLFPDLRSATNSARAGDLEGADICTSVSDGLVPTDSVIEVVQFGMDLLPMAFNADDRNILVNDTLLHTTNGGWAVLGGANGASPGNLVLIAQVTTDGELYYAFNVQVEAPDGSTARWVWNEPGPQEILGHMLRSEHLPFPAPLDHERP
;
A
#
# COMPACT_ATOMS: atom_id res chain seq x y z
N MET A 1 35.34 -21.07 -66.14
CA MET A 1 35.63 -21.37 -64.72
C MET A 1 35.12 -20.21 -63.88
N TRP A 2 33.96 -20.36 -63.23
CA TRP A 2 33.40 -19.34 -62.32
C TRP A 2 33.74 -19.75 -60.88
N ARG A 3 34.35 -18.84 -60.10
CA ARG A 3 34.62 -19.03 -58.67
C ARG A 3 33.45 -18.45 -57.89
N ALA A 4 32.74 -19.28 -57.14
CA ALA A 4 31.77 -18.83 -56.15
C ALA A 4 32.51 -18.54 -54.83
N SER A 5 32.48 -17.29 -54.38
CA SER A 5 32.96 -16.89 -53.06
C SER A 5 31.81 -17.02 -52.07
N SER A 6 31.92 -17.95 -51.12
CA SER A 6 30.97 -18.09 -50.02
C SER A 6 31.26 -17.06 -48.94
N LEU A 7 30.31 -16.17 -48.67
CA LEU A 7 30.33 -15.23 -47.55
C LEU A 7 29.75 -15.94 -46.32
N LEU A 8 30.56 -16.13 -45.28
CA LEU A 8 30.12 -16.70 -44.00
C LEU A 8 29.57 -15.57 -43.12
N LEU A 9 28.25 -15.56 -42.89
CA LEU A 9 27.59 -14.66 -41.95
C LEU A 9 27.68 -15.28 -40.55
N VAL A 10 28.47 -14.68 -39.66
CA VAL A 10 28.50 -15.04 -38.24
C VAL A 10 27.42 -14.23 -37.53
N LEU A 11 26.34 -14.89 -37.13
CA LEU A 11 25.27 -14.31 -36.33
C LEU A 11 25.63 -14.45 -34.85
N THR A 12 26.13 -13.39 -34.22
CA THR A 12 26.31 -13.36 -32.77
C THR A 12 24.98 -13.04 -32.11
N THR A 13 24.25 -14.05 -31.65
CA THR A 13 23.13 -13.87 -30.72
C THR A 13 23.68 -13.49 -29.36
N THR A 14 23.63 -12.20 -29.03
CA THR A 14 23.74 -11.73 -27.65
C THR A 14 22.51 -12.21 -26.90
N ILE A 15 22.64 -13.25 -26.09
CA ILE A 15 21.63 -13.60 -25.08
C ILE A 15 21.77 -12.52 -24.01
N GLY A 16 20.94 -11.49 -24.09
CA GLY A 16 20.76 -10.59 -22.95
C GLY A 16 20.14 -11.40 -21.83
N SER A 17 20.82 -11.48 -20.69
CA SER A 17 20.20 -11.98 -19.47
C SER A 17 19.01 -11.05 -19.17
N LEU A 18 17.79 -11.58 -19.32
CA LEU A 18 16.62 -10.99 -18.69
C LEU A 18 16.82 -11.16 -17.18
N HIS A 19 17.46 -10.20 -16.53
CA HIS A 19 17.38 -10.11 -15.08
C HIS A 19 15.91 -9.79 -14.76
N ALA A 20 15.31 -10.57 -13.86
CA ALA A 20 14.04 -10.18 -13.27
C ALA A 20 14.22 -8.78 -12.67
N GLN A 21 13.28 -7.90 -12.99
CA GLN A 21 13.32 -6.52 -12.54
C GLN A 21 12.83 -6.50 -11.08
N ALA A 22 13.58 -5.85 -10.18
CA ALA A 22 13.29 -5.91 -8.73
C ALA A 22 11.83 -5.55 -8.40
N VAL A 23 11.27 -4.54 -9.07
CA VAL A 23 9.84 -4.21 -9.03
C VAL A 23 9.19 -4.70 -10.33
N GLU A 24 8.24 -5.60 -10.21
CA GLU A 24 7.49 -6.21 -11.30
C GLU A 24 6.17 -5.48 -11.59
N GLY A 25 5.62 -4.80 -10.58
CA GLY A 25 4.32 -4.15 -10.69
C GLY A 25 3.89 -3.39 -9.43
N LEU A 26 2.72 -2.76 -9.53
CA LEU A 26 1.98 -2.24 -8.38
C LEU A 26 0.51 -2.59 -8.59
N MET A 27 -0.09 -3.26 -7.62
CA MET A 27 -1.46 -3.74 -7.66
C MET A 27 -2.31 -2.95 -6.67
N VAL A 28 -3.45 -2.43 -7.14
CA VAL A 28 -4.47 -1.85 -6.27
C VAL A 28 -5.64 -2.82 -6.19
N GLU A 29 -5.86 -3.40 -5.02
CA GLU A 29 -6.99 -4.28 -4.72
C GLU A 29 -8.13 -3.45 -4.13
N VAL A 30 -9.36 -3.65 -4.64
CA VAL A 30 -10.57 -3.25 -3.94
C VAL A 30 -10.80 -4.26 -2.80
N TYR A 31 -10.40 -3.88 -1.59
CA TYR A 31 -10.52 -4.73 -0.41
C TYR A 31 -11.96 -4.81 0.08
N HIS A 32 -12.66 -3.67 0.15
CA HIS A 32 -14.05 -3.63 0.60
C HIS A 32 -14.83 -2.48 -0.06
N VAL A 33 -16.10 -2.71 -0.39
CA VAL A 33 -17.05 -1.66 -0.78
C VAL A 33 -18.12 -1.58 0.30
N ASN A 34 -18.20 -0.42 0.95
CA ASN A 34 -19.06 -0.21 2.09
C ASN A 34 -20.55 -0.26 1.69
N PRO A 35 -21.36 -1.20 2.18
CA PRO A 35 -22.73 -1.41 1.69
C PRO A 35 -23.75 -0.41 2.26
N ALA A 36 -23.45 0.19 3.41
CA ALA A 36 -24.34 1.09 4.14
C ALA A 36 -23.52 2.04 5.01
N ASP A 37 -24.12 3.14 5.48
CA ASP A 37 -23.44 4.04 6.41
C ASP A 37 -23.04 3.28 7.70
N LYS A 38 -21.77 3.41 8.13
CA LYS A 38 -21.24 2.76 9.34
C LYS A 38 -20.82 3.82 10.36
N ASP A 39 -21.16 3.60 11.63
CA ASP A 39 -20.71 4.48 12.71
C ASP A 39 -19.19 4.36 12.86
N ARG A 40 -18.55 5.49 13.16
CA ARG A 40 -17.11 5.58 13.42
C ARG A 40 -16.82 6.14 14.81
N GLY A 41 -17.83 6.22 15.66
CA GLY A 41 -17.76 6.69 17.03
C GLY A 41 -18.18 8.15 17.21
N PRO A 42 -18.66 8.53 18.42
CA PRO A 42 -19.46 9.71 18.73
C PRO A 42 -19.34 10.92 17.81
N GLY A 43 -18.71 12.04 18.12
CA GLY A 43 -18.66 13.17 17.15
C GLY A 43 -17.77 12.89 15.94
N THR A 44 -18.10 11.97 15.03
CA THR A 44 -17.42 11.77 13.73
C THR A 44 -18.45 11.55 12.62
N PRO A 45 -18.22 12.04 11.39
CA PRO A 45 -19.06 11.69 10.25
C PRO A 45 -19.01 10.19 10.00
N PRO A 46 -20.12 9.52 9.66
CA PRO A 46 -20.10 8.09 9.37
C PRO A 46 -19.21 7.77 8.16
N LEU A 47 -18.78 6.52 8.04
CA LEU A 47 -18.27 6.00 6.78
C LEU A 47 -19.47 5.83 5.84
N PRO A 48 -19.58 6.59 4.72
CA PRO A 48 -20.78 6.57 3.90
C PRO A 48 -20.88 5.28 3.06
N ALA A 49 -22.11 4.87 2.76
CA ALA A 49 -22.38 3.82 1.78
C ALA A 49 -21.71 4.15 0.44
N GLY A 50 -21.08 3.15 -0.17
CA GLY A 50 -20.32 3.28 -1.40
C GLY A 50 -18.85 3.68 -1.22
N ALA A 51 -18.41 4.05 -0.02
CA ALA A 51 -16.98 4.23 0.26
C ALA A 51 -16.21 2.92 -0.02
N VAL A 52 -14.98 3.05 -0.51
CA VAL A 52 -14.15 1.92 -0.92
C VAL A 52 -12.87 1.89 -0.10
N THR A 53 -12.54 0.72 0.44
CA THR A 53 -11.24 0.40 1.02
C THR A 53 -10.37 -0.24 -0.05
N TYR A 54 -9.23 0.37 -0.33
CA TYR A 54 -8.21 -0.11 -1.23
C TYR A 54 -7.01 -0.64 -0.46
N ARG A 55 -6.38 -1.69 -0.97
CA ARG A 55 -5.04 -2.13 -0.55
C ARG A 55 -4.08 -2.00 -1.72
N ILE A 56 -2.97 -1.30 -1.49
CA ILE A 56 -1.94 -1.08 -2.51
C ILE A 56 -0.76 -2.01 -2.22
N PHE A 57 -0.48 -2.92 -3.14
CA PHE A 57 0.63 -3.86 -3.06
C PHE A 57 1.71 -3.52 -4.07
N LEU A 58 2.96 -3.50 -3.64
CA LEU A 58 4.12 -3.52 -4.52
C LEU A 58 4.43 -4.98 -4.89
N ASP A 59 4.53 -5.25 -6.19
CA ASP A 59 4.89 -6.56 -6.72
C ASP A 59 6.40 -6.62 -6.93
N LEU A 60 7.08 -7.45 -6.15
CA LEU A 60 8.53 -7.57 -6.14
C LEU A 60 8.94 -8.91 -6.74
N ALA A 61 10.07 -8.94 -7.44
CA ALA A 61 10.67 -10.21 -7.84
C ALA A 61 11.03 -11.06 -6.60
N GLU A 62 11.05 -12.38 -6.76
CA GLU A 62 11.36 -13.31 -5.67
C GLU A 62 12.68 -12.94 -4.95
N GLY A 63 12.64 -12.98 -3.62
CA GLY A 63 13.78 -12.69 -2.75
C GLY A 63 14.17 -11.21 -2.61
N HIS A 64 13.48 -10.29 -3.30
CA HIS A 64 13.68 -8.86 -3.13
C HIS A 64 12.84 -8.33 -1.97
N GLN A 65 13.37 -7.32 -1.27
CA GLN A 65 12.76 -6.77 -0.06
C GLN A 65 12.48 -5.28 -0.24
N LEU A 66 11.27 -4.85 0.12
CA LEU A 66 10.94 -3.43 0.20
C LEU A 66 11.56 -2.85 1.48
N GLN A 67 12.40 -1.83 1.34
CA GLN A 67 13.01 -1.15 2.48
C GLN A 67 12.30 0.15 2.84
N ALA A 68 11.89 0.93 1.82
CA ALA A 68 11.25 2.23 2.04
C ALA A 68 10.34 2.61 0.89
N VAL A 69 9.27 3.34 1.22
CA VAL A 69 8.50 4.15 0.28
C VAL A 69 8.79 5.62 0.61
N TYR A 70 9.23 6.40 -0.36
CA TYR A 70 9.79 7.72 -0.09
C TYR A 70 9.41 8.78 -1.12
N GLY A 71 9.54 10.03 -0.71
CA GLY A 71 9.50 11.22 -1.54
C GLY A 71 10.75 12.07 -1.32
N ASP A 72 11.31 12.57 -2.41
CA ASP A 72 12.38 13.55 -2.39
C ASP A 72 12.01 14.77 -3.26
N ARG A 73 12.93 15.73 -3.37
CA ARG A 73 12.69 16.99 -4.09
C ARG A 73 12.41 16.78 -5.59
N ASN A 74 13.02 15.77 -6.20
CA ASN A 74 12.87 15.48 -7.63
C ASN A 74 11.69 14.54 -7.88
N HIS A 75 11.39 13.69 -6.90
CA HIS A 75 10.35 12.68 -6.96
C HIS A 75 9.48 12.77 -5.70
N PRO A 76 8.52 13.70 -5.62
CA PRO A 76 7.63 13.78 -4.47
C PRO A 76 6.79 12.51 -4.35
N LEU A 77 6.48 12.15 -3.11
CA LEU A 77 5.52 11.10 -2.82
C LEU A 77 4.12 11.72 -2.71
N HIS A 78 3.15 11.07 -3.34
CA HIS A 78 1.73 11.43 -3.25
C HIS A 78 0.89 10.18 -2.97
N LEU A 79 -0.01 10.27 -2.00
CA LEU A 79 -1.12 9.36 -1.82
C LEU A 79 -2.35 10.20 -1.47
N GLY A 80 -3.39 10.16 -2.29
CA GLY A 80 -4.52 11.03 -2.07
C GLY A 80 -5.81 10.53 -2.67
N THR A 81 -6.87 11.27 -2.39
CA THR A 81 -8.23 11.01 -2.83
C THR A 81 -8.94 12.29 -3.24
N THR A 82 -9.97 12.23 -4.07
CA THR A 82 -10.88 13.38 -4.29
C THR A 82 -11.90 13.57 -3.16
N GLY A 83 -12.05 12.54 -2.30
CA GLY A 83 -12.91 12.53 -1.12
C GLY A 83 -12.11 12.78 0.16
N ARG A 84 -12.26 11.91 1.16
CA ARG A 84 -11.49 11.95 2.43
C ARG A 84 -10.91 10.58 2.79
N PHE A 85 -9.94 10.57 3.70
CA PHE A 85 -9.51 9.36 4.40
C PHE A 85 -10.44 9.05 5.57
N TYR A 86 -10.67 7.76 5.82
CA TYR A 86 -11.53 7.27 6.90
C TYR A 86 -10.75 6.37 7.86
N ASN A 87 -10.90 6.64 9.15
CA ASN A 87 -10.41 5.84 10.27
C ASN A 87 -11.46 5.73 11.37
N ASP A 88 -11.32 4.70 12.21
CA ASP A 88 -12.04 4.50 13.46
C ASP A 88 -11.58 5.48 14.54
N ARG A 89 -12.51 5.90 15.39
CA ARG A 89 -12.25 6.85 16.48
C ARG A 89 -11.52 6.26 17.68
N PHE A 90 -11.68 4.98 17.93
CA PHE A 90 -11.29 4.38 19.20
C PHE A 90 -9.97 3.63 19.09
N TYR A 91 -9.81 2.88 18.00
CA TYR A 91 -8.68 1.98 17.80
C TYR A 91 -7.93 2.23 16.51
N GLY A 92 -8.21 3.35 15.83
CA GLY A 92 -7.50 3.71 14.62
C GLY A 92 -6.02 3.94 14.85
N ARG A 93 -5.26 3.67 13.78
CA ARG A 93 -3.80 3.69 13.73
C ARG A 93 -3.32 4.25 12.41
N GLU A 94 -2.15 4.87 12.47
CA GLU A 94 -1.49 5.47 11.32
C GLU A 94 -0.68 4.45 10.51
N THR A 95 -0.27 3.35 11.13
CA THR A 95 0.51 2.28 10.49
C THR A 95 -0.08 0.90 10.71
N GLY A 96 0.06 0.03 9.69
CA GLY A 96 -0.52 -1.32 9.69
C GLY A 96 0.08 -2.25 10.75
N ASP A 97 1.36 -2.07 11.11
CA ASP A 97 2.06 -2.84 12.14
C ASP A 97 1.58 -2.54 13.57
N ASP A 98 0.92 -1.39 13.80
CA ASP A 98 0.40 -1.00 15.11
C ASP A 98 -1.12 -1.24 15.24
N VAL A 99 -1.78 -1.76 14.19
CA VAL A 99 -3.23 -2.06 14.24
C VAL A 99 -3.46 -3.20 15.25
N PRO A 100 -4.24 -2.96 16.32
CA PRO A 100 -4.42 -3.92 17.41
C PRO A 100 -5.30 -5.10 16.97
N VAL A 101 -4.76 -6.32 17.04
CA VAL A 101 -5.42 -7.53 16.53
C VAL A 101 -6.72 -7.82 17.28
N ASP A 102 -6.74 -7.56 18.58
CA ASP A 102 -7.91 -7.79 19.45
C ASP A 102 -9.08 -6.85 19.15
N HIS A 103 -8.82 -5.72 18.49
CA HIS A 103 -9.81 -4.69 18.16
C HIS A 103 -10.11 -4.57 16.66
N VAL A 104 -9.42 -5.32 15.79
CA VAL A 104 -9.60 -5.23 14.33
C VAL A 104 -11.03 -5.53 13.87
N ARG A 105 -11.80 -6.28 14.68
CA ARG A 105 -13.21 -6.63 14.43
C ARG A 105 -14.20 -5.60 14.97
N GLU A 106 -13.73 -4.56 15.63
CA GLU A 106 -14.57 -3.55 16.28
C GLU A 106 -14.81 -2.37 15.34
N HIS A 107 -16.03 -1.84 15.35
CA HIS A 107 -16.44 -0.67 14.57
C HIS A 107 -16.06 -0.78 13.08
N ILE A 108 -15.15 0.07 12.59
CA ILE A 108 -14.62 0.02 11.23
C ILE A 108 -13.11 -0.18 11.18
N VAL A 109 -12.45 -0.61 12.27
CA VAL A 109 -10.97 -0.64 12.39
C VAL A 109 -10.30 -1.40 11.25
N ALA A 110 -10.89 -2.53 10.82
CA ALA A 110 -10.44 -3.29 9.65
C ALA A 110 -10.37 -2.49 8.34
N LEU A 111 -11.12 -1.39 8.27
CA LEU A 111 -11.28 -0.49 7.13
C LEU A 111 -10.54 0.82 7.32
N ASP A 112 -9.64 0.94 8.29
CA ASP A 112 -8.88 2.16 8.48
C ASP A 112 -7.92 2.43 7.32
N SER A 113 -7.55 3.70 7.19
CA SER A 113 -6.56 4.24 6.26
C SER A 113 -5.22 4.38 6.98
N TRP A 114 -4.22 3.60 6.56
CA TRP A 114 -2.88 3.59 7.15
C TRP A 114 -1.82 3.24 6.10
N ILE A 115 -0.58 3.61 6.38
CA ILE A 115 0.59 3.20 5.59
C ILE A 115 1.24 1.96 6.22
N THR A 116 2.02 1.21 5.46
CA THR A 116 2.72 0.04 6.01
C THR A 116 3.92 -0.36 5.16
N VAL A 117 4.66 -1.35 5.65
CA VAL A 117 5.46 -2.24 4.82
C VAL A 117 5.11 -3.68 5.22
N ALA A 118 4.33 -4.36 4.38
CA ALA A 118 3.82 -5.74 4.50
C ALA A 118 2.76 -6.01 5.58
N PHE A 119 2.79 -5.34 6.74
CA PHE A 119 1.94 -5.66 7.89
C PHE A 119 0.57 -5.00 7.84
N ALA A 120 -0.43 -5.64 8.44
CA ALA A 120 -1.80 -5.12 8.54
C ALA A 120 -2.39 -5.20 9.96
N THR A 121 -1.74 -5.94 10.86
CA THR A 121 -1.93 -5.84 12.32
C THR A 121 -0.59 -6.09 13.02
N GLU A 122 -0.57 -5.94 14.34
CA GLU A 122 0.55 -6.31 15.22
C GLU A 122 0.96 -7.80 15.15
N ASP A 123 0.18 -8.64 14.47
CA ASP A 123 0.37 -10.10 14.37
C ASP A 123 0.15 -10.66 12.95
N HIS A 124 -0.14 -9.83 11.94
CA HIS A 124 -0.54 -10.31 10.61
C HIS A 124 0.13 -9.54 9.47
N LEU A 125 0.56 -10.30 8.46
CA LEU A 125 0.90 -9.79 7.14
C LEU A 125 -0.37 -9.64 6.30
N ALA A 126 -0.37 -8.67 5.39
CA ALA A 126 -1.40 -8.58 4.37
C ALA A 126 -1.05 -9.39 3.13
N VAL A 127 -2.06 -10.06 2.60
CA VAL A 127 -2.05 -10.65 1.26
C VAL A 127 -3.27 -10.15 0.49
N PRO A 128 -3.23 -10.18 -0.86
CA PRO A 128 -4.45 -10.03 -1.63
C PRO A 128 -5.46 -11.08 -1.19
N LYS A 129 -6.75 -10.74 -1.10
CA LYS A 129 -7.79 -11.69 -0.63
C LYS A 129 -7.76 -13.00 -1.38
N ARG A 130 -7.59 -12.97 -2.71
CA ARG A 130 -7.51 -14.18 -3.56
C ARG A 130 -6.35 -15.12 -3.22
N ASN A 131 -5.34 -14.64 -2.50
CA ASN A 131 -4.14 -15.38 -2.10
C ASN A 131 -4.18 -15.78 -0.62
N ASP A 132 -5.23 -15.40 0.10
CA ASP A 132 -5.41 -15.77 1.50
C ASP A 132 -5.98 -17.20 1.60
N PRO A 133 -5.21 -18.16 2.13
CA PRO A 133 -5.64 -19.55 2.23
C PRO A 133 -6.66 -19.81 3.35
N ASP A 134 -6.87 -18.84 4.25
CA ASP A 134 -7.81 -18.95 5.35
C ASP A 134 -8.58 -17.64 5.60
N GLY A 135 -9.43 -17.61 6.63
CA GLY A 135 -10.05 -16.36 7.09
C GLY A 135 -9.68 -16.14 8.54
N SER A 136 -8.37 -16.11 8.82
CA SER A 136 -7.75 -16.19 10.15
C SER A 136 -8.36 -15.22 11.18
N LEU A 137 -8.71 -14.00 10.77
CA LEU A 137 -9.25 -12.97 11.64
C LEU A 137 -10.72 -12.67 11.43
N PHE A 138 -11.40 -13.17 10.41
CA PHE A 138 -12.84 -12.90 10.26
C PHE A 138 -13.67 -14.16 9.99
N PRO A 139 -13.46 -15.30 10.69
CA PRO A 139 -14.26 -16.48 10.43
C PRO A 139 -15.73 -16.22 10.81
N ASP A 140 -16.63 -16.40 9.84
CA ASP A 140 -18.09 -16.46 10.01
C ASP A 140 -18.80 -15.20 10.55
N LEU A 141 -18.42 -14.01 10.06
CA LEU A 141 -19.19 -12.76 10.29
C LEU A 141 -20.65 -12.82 9.77
N ARG A 142 -21.07 -13.89 9.08
CA ARG A 142 -22.45 -14.10 8.63
C ARG A 142 -23.42 -14.42 9.77
N SER A 143 -22.92 -14.84 10.95
CA SER A 143 -23.73 -15.14 12.14
C SER A 143 -23.36 -14.27 13.35
N ALA A 144 -22.69 -13.13 13.16
CA ALA A 144 -22.33 -12.22 14.23
C ALA A 144 -23.52 -11.35 14.71
N THR A 145 -24.71 -11.94 14.86
CA THR A 145 -25.90 -11.27 15.42
C THR A 145 -25.76 -10.94 16.91
N ASN A 146 -24.71 -11.43 17.58
CA ASN A 146 -24.53 -11.32 19.04
C ASN A 146 -23.14 -10.85 19.48
N SER A 147 -22.32 -10.33 18.58
CA SER A 147 -21.14 -9.57 18.97
C SER A 147 -21.55 -8.11 18.99
N ALA A 148 -21.75 -7.53 20.17
CA ALA A 148 -21.90 -6.07 20.35
C ALA A 148 -20.71 -5.26 19.76
N ARG A 149 -19.67 -5.95 19.28
CA ARG A 149 -18.46 -5.43 18.64
C ARG A 149 -18.49 -5.51 17.10
N ALA A 150 -19.27 -6.40 16.50
CA ALA A 150 -19.29 -6.62 15.03
C ALA A 150 -20.41 -5.88 14.29
N GLY A 151 -21.29 -5.17 15.02
CA GLY A 151 -22.50 -4.55 14.45
C GLY A 151 -22.23 -3.56 13.31
N ASP A 152 -21.09 -2.86 13.36
CA ASP A 152 -20.70 -1.93 12.29
C ASP A 152 -19.94 -2.60 11.15
N LEU A 153 -19.45 -3.84 11.28
CA LEU A 153 -18.92 -4.63 10.16
C LEU A 153 -19.99 -5.59 9.58
N GLU A 154 -21.22 -5.55 10.09
CA GLU A 154 -22.32 -6.37 9.58
C GLU A 154 -22.56 -6.08 8.08
N GLY A 155 -22.71 -7.14 7.30
CA GLY A 155 -22.87 -7.07 5.84
C GLY A 155 -21.61 -6.65 5.06
N ALA A 156 -20.50 -6.36 5.74
CA ALA A 156 -19.25 -6.06 5.07
C ALA A 156 -18.68 -7.34 4.46
N ASP A 157 -18.52 -7.39 3.13
CA ASP A 157 -17.78 -8.46 2.44
C ASP A 157 -16.25 -8.31 2.64
N ILE A 158 -15.84 -7.91 3.85
CA ILE A 158 -14.45 -7.98 4.31
C ILE A 158 -14.02 -9.44 4.32
N CYS A 159 -14.95 -10.35 4.59
CA CYS A 159 -14.69 -11.77 4.69
C CYS A 159 -15.76 -12.60 3.97
N THR A 160 -15.36 -13.26 2.89
CA THR A 160 -15.90 -14.59 2.62
C THR A 160 -15.16 -15.53 3.57
N SER A 161 -15.81 -16.53 4.17
CA SER A 161 -15.32 -17.36 5.29
C SER A 161 -14.01 -18.16 5.08
N VAL A 162 -13.19 -17.80 4.10
CA VAL A 162 -12.00 -18.46 3.59
C VAL A 162 -10.91 -17.49 3.13
N SER A 163 -11.15 -16.16 3.09
CA SER A 163 -10.17 -15.18 2.61
C SER A 163 -10.46 -13.77 3.13
N ASP A 164 -9.81 -13.35 4.22
CA ASP A 164 -9.90 -11.99 4.78
C ASP A 164 -8.70 -11.09 4.43
N GLY A 165 -7.72 -11.64 3.71
CA GLY A 165 -6.50 -10.97 3.29
C GLY A 165 -5.45 -10.84 4.39
N LEU A 166 -5.51 -11.63 5.47
CA LEU A 166 -4.59 -11.57 6.59
C LEU A 166 -3.99 -12.95 6.86
N VAL A 167 -2.66 -12.99 6.91
CA VAL A 167 -1.90 -14.21 7.23
C VAL A 167 -1.12 -13.99 8.53
N PRO A 168 -1.27 -14.88 9.53
CA PRO A 168 -0.52 -14.76 10.78
C PRO A 168 1.00 -14.72 10.56
N THR A 169 1.69 -13.93 11.37
CA THR A 169 3.16 -13.89 11.42
C THR A 169 3.65 -13.89 12.87
N ASP A 170 4.75 -14.58 13.14
CA ASP A 170 5.40 -14.58 14.46
C ASP A 170 6.37 -13.39 14.64
N SER A 171 6.51 -12.55 13.61
CA SER A 171 7.41 -11.40 13.60
C SER A 171 6.78 -10.22 12.88
N VAL A 172 6.73 -9.08 13.56
CA VAL A 172 6.37 -7.78 13.00
C VAL A 172 7.56 -6.84 13.15
N ILE A 173 7.82 -6.05 12.11
CA ILE A 173 8.88 -5.04 12.09
C ILE A 173 8.20 -3.68 12.13
N GLU A 174 8.63 -2.84 13.06
CA GLU A 174 8.09 -1.49 13.23
C GLU A 174 8.25 -0.65 11.95
N VAL A 175 7.16 -0.03 11.52
CA VAL A 175 7.15 0.92 10.41
C VAL A 175 7.58 2.30 10.93
N VAL A 176 8.76 2.73 10.50
CA VAL A 176 9.33 4.02 10.89
C VAL A 176 8.97 5.07 9.86
N GLN A 177 8.37 6.19 10.30
CA GLN A 177 8.19 7.37 9.46
C GLN A 177 9.36 8.36 9.63
N PHE A 178 9.67 9.10 8.57
CA PHE A 178 10.67 10.16 8.60
C PHE A 178 10.28 11.30 7.66
N GLY A 179 10.50 12.55 8.07
CA GLY A 179 10.33 13.71 7.18
C GLY A 179 8.94 13.87 6.57
N MET A 180 7.93 13.29 7.20
CA MET A 180 6.53 13.37 6.78
C MET A 180 5.63 13.46 8.01
N ASP A 181 4.44 13.98 7.80
CA ASP A 181 3.38 14.02 8.80
C ASP A 181 2.21 13.16 8.31
N LEU A 182 1.78 12.22 9.14
CA LEU A 182 0.62 11.38 8.85
C LEU A 182 -0.69 12.03 9.27
N LEU A 183 -0.70 13.28 9.75
CA LEU A 183 -1.92 14.04 10.05
C LEU A 183 -3.08 13.87 9.02
N PRO A 184 -2.85 13.81 7.69
CA PRO A 184 -3.89 13.48 6.71
C PRO A 184 -4.65 12.17 6.97
N MET A 185 -3.93 11.17 7.47
CA MET A 185 -4.42 9.81 7.75
C MET A 185 -4.49 9.53 9.26
N ALA A 186 -4.10 10.48 10.12
CA ALA A 186 -4.08 10.29 11.56
C ALA A 186 -5.47 10.46 12.17
N PHE A 187 -5.71 9.72 13.24
CA PHE A 187 -6.86 9.98 14.09
C PHE A 187 -6.42 10.91 15.24
N ASN A 188 -6.89 12.16 15.25
CA ASN A 188 -6.64 13.05 16.40
C ASN A 188 -7.71 12.85 17.48
N ALA A 189 -7.36 12.09 18.53
CA ALA A 189 -8.21 11.87 19.70
C ALA A 189 -8.52 13.16 20.50
N ASP A 190 -7.68 14.20 20.37
CA ASP A 190 -7.79 15.45 21.13
C ASP A 190 -8.24 16.67 20.32
N ASP A 191 -8.35 16.59 18.98
CA ASP A 191 -8.90 17.70 18.20
C ASP A 191 -10.42 17.58 18.04
N ARG A 192 -11.11 18.59 18.55
CA ARG A 192 -12.48 18.94 18.15
C ARG A 192 -12.59 19.39 16.68
N ASN A 193 -11.60 19.08 15.84
CA ASN A 193 -11.55 19.41 14.44
C ASN A 193 -11.72 18.14 13.60
N ILE A 194 -12.96 17.66 13.61
CA ILE A 194 -13.61 16.64 12.77
C ILE A 194 -13.41 16.85 11.24
N LEU A 195 -12.56 17.78 10.81
CA LEU A 195 -12.52 18.33 9.46
C LEU A 195 -11.11 18.73 9.01
N VAL A 196 -10.08 17.90 9.22
CA VAL A 196 -8.92 18.03 8.32
C VAL A 196 -9.38 17.48 6.96
N ASN A 197 -9.75 18.37 6.04
CA ASN A 197 -9.95 18.04 4.63
C ASN A 197 -8.59 17.73 3.98
N ASP A 198 -7.77 16.86 4.58
CA ASP A 198 -6.50 16.48 3.99
C ASP A 198 -6.74 15.28 3.11
N THR A 199 -6.95 15.60 1.85
CA THR A 199 -7.20 14.63 0.79
C THR A 199 -5.89 14.10 0.22
N LEU A 200 -4.74 14.46 0.82
CA LEU A 200 -3.41 14.20 0.29
C LEU A 200 -2.40 14.00 1.42
N LEU A 201 -1.81 12.81 1.45
CA LEU A 201 -0.52 12.56 2.06
C LEU A 201 0.59 12.89 1.06
N HIS A 202 1.48 13.81 1.43
CA HIS A 202 2.54 14.30 0.54
C HIS A 202 3.83 14.59 1.30
N THR A 203 4.96 14.22 0.68
CA THR A 203 6.29 14.65 1.14
C THR A 203 7.28 14.74 -0.01
N THR A 204 8.22 15.68 0.11
CA THR A 204 9.38 15.87 -0.77
C THR A 204 10.70 15.62 -0.05
N ASN A 205 10.68 15.12 1.18
CA ASN A 205 11.88 14.85 1.96
C ASN A 205 11.57 13.88 3.10
N GLY A 206 10.93 12.77 2.77
CA GLY A 206 10.41 11.86 3.79
C GLY A 206 9.79 10.61 3.21
N GLY A 207 9.20 9.80 4.08
CA GLY A 207 8.62 8.52 3.72
C GLY A 207 8.48 7.62 4.93
N TRP A 208 8.24 6.35 4.65
CA TRP A 208 8.19 5.30 5.66
C TRP A 208 9.04 4.11 5.24
N ALA A 209 9.54 3.38 6.23
CA ALA A 209 10.49 2.32 6.04
C ALA A 209 10.38 1.26 7.13
N VAL A 210 10.98 0.10 6.89
CA VAL A 210 11.23 -0.93 7.90
C VAL A 210 12.72 -1.25 7.89
N LEU A 211 13.29 -1.45 9.08
CA LEU A 211 14.71 -1.77 9.19
C LEU A 211 14.97 -3.18 8.67
N GLY A 212 15.86 -3.31 7.68
CA GLY A 212 16.22 -4.59 7.08
C GLY A 212 15.28 -5.04 5.96
N GLY A 213 14.22 -4.30 5.65
CA GLY A 213 13.28 -4.63 4.57
C GLY A 213 12.25 -5.71 4.91
N ALA A 214 11.19 -5.81 4.10
CA ALA A 214 10.19 -6.87 4.21
C ALA A 214 9.85 -7.51 2.86
N ASN A 215 9.39 -8.76 2.93
CA ASN A 215 8.85 -9.52 1.81
C ASN A 215 7.33 -9.63 1.95
N GLY A 216 6.64 -9.92 0.84
CA GLY A 216 5.24 -10.33 0.86
C GLY A 216 5.10 -11.73 1.45
N ALA A 217 3.94 -12.03 2.02
CA ALA A 217 3.69 -13.33 2.67
C ALA A 217 3.42 -14.50 1.69
N SER A 218 3.26 -14.21 0.39
CA SER A 218 2.93 -15.19 -0.64
C SER A 218 4.08 -15.38 -1.64
N PRO A 219 4.13 -16.50 -2.39
CA PRO A 219 5.19 -16.72 -3.39
C PRO A 219 5.31 -15.64 -4.48
N GLY A 220 4.24 -14.87 -4.71
CA GLY A 220 4.27 -13.72 -5.62
C GLY A 220 4.88 -12.45 -5.03
N ASN A 221 5.43 -12.50 -3.81
CA ASN A 221 6.12 -11.40 -3.12
C ASN A 221 5.41 -10.02 -3.20
N LEU A 222 4.09 -10.04 -3.06
CA LEU A 222 3.26 -8.84 -3.00
C LEU A 222 3.35 -8.23 -1.61
N VAL A 223 4.02 -7.08 -1.50
CA VAL A 223 4.22 -6.34 -0.26
C VAL A 223 3.17 -5.24 -0.15
N LEU A 224 2.30 -5.28 0.86
CA LEU A 224 1.38 -4.18 1.11
C LEU A 224 2.17 -2.91 1.47
N ILE A 225 1.79 -1.76 0.93
CA ILE A 225 2.41 -0.46 1.25
C ILE A 225 1.44 0.56 1.84
N ALA A 226 0.13 0.38 1.61
CA ALA A 226 -0.92 1.19 2.23
C ALA A 226 -2.28 0.49 2.14
N GLN A 227 -3.13 0.75 3.14
CA GLN A 227 -4.57 0.57 3.06
C GLN A 227 -5.23 1.96 3.11
N VAL A 228 -6.21 2.21 2.24
CA VAL A 228 -6.86 3.52 2.14
C VAL A 228 -8.35 3.34 1.99
N THR A 229 -9.14 3.93 2.88
CA THR A 229 -10.59 4.00 2.76
C THR A 229 -11.03 5.39 2.39
N THR A 230 -11.82 5.50 1.33
CA THR A 230 -12.29 6.79 0.82
C THR A 230 -13.64 6.71 0.11
N ASP A 231 -14.36 7.83 0.11
CA ASP A 231 -15.61 8.07 -0.64
C ASP A 231 -15.36 8.76 -1.99
N GLY A 232 -14.10 8.92 -2.39
CA GLY A 232 -13.67 9.52 -3.66
C GLY A 232 -12.81 8.61 -4.52
N GLU A 233 -12.15 9.20 -5.52
CA GLU A 233 -11.21 8.52 -6.40
C GLU A 233 -9.81 8.55 -5.80
N LEU A 234 -9.16 7.39 -5.70
CA LEU A 234 -7.79 7.23 -5.22
C LEU A 234 -6.77 7.59 -6.31
N TYR A 235 -5.71 8.31 -5.94
CA TYR A 235 -4.55 8.57 -6.79
C TYR A 235 -3.25 8.47 -5.99
N TYR A 236 -2.16 8.13 -6.66
CA TYR A 236 -0.87 7.93 -6.01
C TYR A 236 0.30 8.15 -6.97
N ALA A 237 1.45 8.50 -6.39
CA ALA A 237 2.75 8.51 -7.04
C ALA A 237 3.81 8.16 -5.98
N PHE A 238 4.47 7.02 -6.14
CA PHE A 238 5.39 6.47 -5.17
C PHE A 238 6.81 6.37 -5.73
N ASN A 239 7.78 6.42 -4.82
CA ASN A 239 9.14 5.97 -5.07
C ASN A 239 9.48 4.93 -4.02
N VAL A 240 10.27 3.93 -4.38
CA VAL A 240 10.59 2.82 -3.49
C VAL A 240 12.07 2.47 -3.54
N GLN A 241 12.62 2.12 -2.38
CA GLN A 241 13.94 1.51 -2.27
C GLN A 241 13.77 0.01 -2.04
N VAL A 242 14.39 -0.79 -2.91
CA VAL A 242 14.31 -2.24 -2.88
C VAL A 242 15.71 -2.82 -2.74
N GLU A 243 15.86 -3.80 -1.85
CA GLU A 243 17.08 -4.59 -1.71
C GLU A 243 16.94 -5.90 -2.49
N ALA A 244 17.97 -6.25 -3.25
CA ALA A 244 18.08 -7.51 -3.98
C ALA A 244 18.68 -8.61 -3.09
N PRO A 245 18.55 -9.90 -3.45
CA PRO A 245 19.10 -11.02 -2.66
C PRO A 245 20.61 -10.97 -2.42
N ASP A 246 21.36 -10.22 -3.23
CA ASP A 246 22.81 -10.01 -3.06
C ASP A 246 23.16 -8.84 -2.12
N GLY A 247 22.15 -8.20 -1.52
CA GLY A 247 22.28 -7.04 -0.63
C GLY A 247 22.47 -5.71 -1.36
N SER A 248 22.43 -5.69 -2.70
CA SER A 248 22.46 -4.43 -3.46
C SER A 248 21.11 -3.73 -3.39
N THR A 249 21.11 -2.40 -3.39
CA THR A 249 19.89 -1.60 -3.33
C THR A 249 19.65 -0.86 -4.64
N ALA A 250 18.38 -0.74 -5.01
CA ALA A 250 17.92 0.01 -6.17
C ALA A 250 16.78 0.96 -5.79
N ARG A 251 16.82 2.17 -6.36
CA ARG A 251 15.79 3.19 -6.19
C ARG A 251 14.91 3.24 -7.43
N TRP A 252 13.61 3.10 -7.21
CA TRP A 252 12.58 3.12 -8.23
C TRP A 252 11.76 4.39 -8.08
N VAL A 253 11.64 5.17 -9.14
CA VAL A 253 10.95 6.46 -9.13
C VAL A 253 9.84 6.50 -10.16
N TRP A 254 8.75 7.22 -9.85
CA TRP A 254 7.57 7.26 -10.74
C TRP A 254 7.74 8.22 -11.94
N ASN A 255 8.71 9.12 -11.90
CA ASN A 255 9.04 10.09 -12.95
C ASN A 255 10.55 10.23 -13.19
N GLU A 256 10.90 10.70 -14.39
CA GLU A 256 12.22 11.26 -14.80
C GLU A 256 13.45 10.77 -14.00
N PRO A 257 13.86 9.50 -14.12
CA PRO A 257 14.91 8.93 -13.27
C PRO A 257 16.26 9.61 -13.47
N GLY A 258 16.97 9.84 -12.37
CA GLY A 258 18.38 10.19 -12.39
C GLY A 258 19.29 9.02 -12.76
N PRO A 259 20.63 9.23 -12.80
CA PRO A 259 21.58 8.24 -13.30
C PRO A 259 21.66 6.91 -12.53
N GLN A 260 21.13 6.84 -11.32
CA GLN A 260 21.17 5.65 -10.43
C GLN A 260 19.77 5.25 -9.96
N GLU A 261 18.75 5.73 -10.67
CA GLU A 261 17.35 5.43 -10.40
C GLU A 261 16.76 4.68 -11.60
N ILE A 262 15.72 3.91 -11.33
CA ILE A 262 15.02 3.13 -12.33
C ILE A 262 13.59 3.65 -12.42
N LEU A 263 13.11 3.86 -13.65
CA LEU A 263 11.75 4.34 -13.86
C LEU A 263 10.73 3.21 -13.61
N GLY A 264 9.85 3.42 -12.64
CA GLY A 264 8.70 2.58 -12.36
C GLY A 264 7.42 3.21 -12.89
N HIS A 265 7.10 3.01 -14.17
CA HIS A 265 5.87 3.57 -14.78
C HIS A 265 4.57 3.15 -14.06
N MET A 266 4.59 1.99 -13.40
CA MET A 266 3.48 1.45 -12.59
C MET A 266 3.30 2.15 -11.24
N LEU A 267 4.31 2.90 -10.77
CA LEU A 267 4.32 3.51 -9.43
C LEU A 267 3.48 4.79 -9.35
N ARG A 268 2.67 5.09 -10.37
CA ARG A 268 1.73 6.20 -10.38
C ARG A 268 0.37 5.79 -10.93
N SER A 269 -0.69 6.42 -10.44
CA SER A 269 -2.01 6.32 -11.06
C SER A 269 -2.02 6.99 -12.45
N GLU A 270 -2.91 6.54 -13.33
CA GLU A 270 -3.03 7.12 -14.69
C GLU A 270 -3.43 8.59 -14.67
N HIS A 271 -4.22 8.98 -13.68
CA HIS A 271 -4.60 10.37 -13.43
C HIS A 271 -3.99 10.84 -12.10
N LEU A 272 -3.22 11.92 -12.18
CA LEU A 272 -2.78 12.70 -11.02
C LEU A 272 -3.47 14.06 -11.10
N PRO A 273 -4.26 14.46 -10.09
CA PRO A 273 -4.95 15.76 -10.10
C PRO A 273 -4.00 16.94 -9.89
N PHE A 274 -2.71 16.69 -9.66
CA PHE A 274 -1.67 17.71 -9.51
C PHE A 274 -0.70 17.65 -10.70
N PRO A 275 -0.26 18.80 -11.23
CA PRO A 275 0.84 18.81 -12.18
C PRO A 275 2.09 18.23 -11.52
N ALA A 276 2.94 17.54 -12.31
CA ALA A 276 4.32 17.27 -11.90
C ALA A 276 4.96 18.57 -11.35
N PRO A 277 5.85 18.50 -10.35
CA PRO A 277 6.36 19.68 -9.67
C PRO A 277 6.72 20.79 -10.66
N LEU A 278 6.11 21.95 -10.49
CA LEU A 278 6.52 23.13 -11.24
C LEU A 278 7.98 23.39 -10.91
N ASP A 279 8.76 23.59 -11.96
CA ASP A 279 10.21 23.79 -12.05
C ASP A 279 10.70 25.09 -11.37
N HIS A 280 10.11 25.45 -10.24
CA HIS A 280 10.34 26.67 -9.50
C HIS A 280 10.77 26.33 -8.08
N GLU A 281 12.01 25.87 -7.97
CA GLU A 281 13.03 26.48 -7.12
C GLU A 281 14.30 25.63 -7.26
N ARG A 282 15.20 26.04 -8.16
CA ARG A 282 16.62 25.72 -8.06
C ARG A 282 17.32 26.97 -7.50
N PRO A 283 17.93 26.92 -6.32
CA PRO A 283 19.20 27.60 -6.11
C PRO A 283 20.34 26.82 -6.77
#